data_AF-A0A6I1H4R1-F1
#
_entry.id   AF-A0A6I1H4R1-F1
#
_cell.length_a   1.000
_cell.length_b   1.000
_cell.length_c   1.000
_cell.angle_alpha   90.00
_cell.angle_beta   90.00
_cell.angle_gamma   90.00
#
_symmetry.space_group_name_H-M   'P 1'
#
loop_
_entity.id
_entity.type
_entity.pdbx_description
1 polymer ?
#
loop_
_entity_poly.entity_id
_entity_poly.type
_entity_poly.pdbx_seq_one_letter_code
_entity_poly.pdbx_strand_id
1 'polypeptide(L)'
;MLDAFIAAAFPSVRFCRVRDIDELTFRIKESEIVVGKAGRVFYLGQELRSIRLSLVPGGFQVDPQRGRPERRAMSFTVNELLSGEIGVAMDHGWLFTRRVACLEPWQSSQGLT
;
A
#
# COMPACT_ATOMS: atom_id res chain seq x y z
N MET A 1 -6.68 22.37 -6.25
CA MET A 1 -6.14 21.81 -7.52
C MET A 1 -5.41 20.49 -7.28
N LEU A 2 -4.54 20.41 -6.27
CA LEU A 2 -3.86 19.15 -5.87
C LEU A 2 -4.84 18.01 -5.56
N ASP A 3 -5.93 18.28 -4.84
CA ASP A 3 -6.92 17.23 -4.49
C ASP A 3 -7.61 16.60 -5.70
N ALA A 4 -7.93 17.39 -6.73
CA ALA A 4 -8.52 16.88 -7.95
C ALA A 4 -7.54 15.99 -8.73
N PHE A 5 -6.25 16.35 -8.71
CA PHE A 5 -5.19 15.55 -9.32
C PHE A 5 -4.96 14.22 -8.58
N ILE A 6 -4.91 14.26 -7.24
CA ILE A 6 -4.82 13.05 -6.41
C ILE A 6 -6.06 12.17 -6.60
N ALA A 7 -7.27 12.75 -6.62
CA ALA A 7 -8.50 12.01 -6.86
C ALA A 7 -8.53 11.34 -8.24
N ALA A 8 -8.02 12.01 -9.27
CA ALA A 8 -7.89 11.44 -10.61
C ALA A 8 -6.85 10.31 -10.67
N ALA A 9 -5.72 10.46 -9.96
CA ALA A 9 -4.66 9.45 -9.91
C ALA A 9 -5.05 8.20 -9.08
N PHE A 10 -5.88 8.38 -8.03
CA PHE A 10 -6.28 7.33 -7.09
C PHE A 10 -7.81 7.21 -6.99
N PRO A 11 -8.47 6.71 -8.04
CA PRO A 11 -9.92 6.53 -8.02
C PRO A 11 -10.35 5.55 -6.93
N SER A 12 -11.31 5.93 -6.10
CA SER A 12 -11.78 5.19 -4.91
C SER A 12 -12.27 3.77 -5.18
N VAL A 13 -12.69 3.51 -6.43
CA VAL A 13 -13.08 2.18 -6.91
C VAL A 13 -11.92 1.18 -6.95
N ARG A 14 -10.68 1.66 -7.13
CA ARG A 14 -9.48 0.84 -7.28
C ARG A 14 -8.49 1.03 -6.15
N PHE A 15 -8.56 2.15 -5.44
CA PHE A 15 -7.65 2.50 -4.37
C PHE A 15 -8.41 2.77 -3.07
N CYS A 16 -7.76 2.50 -1.95
CA CYS A 16 -8.19 2.95 -0.64
C CYS A 16 -7.09 3.79 0.00
N ARG A 17 -7.52 4.81 0.75
CA ARG A 17 -6.65 5.61 1.60
C ARG A 17 -6.33 4.82 2.87
N VAL A 18 -5.09 4.90 3.32
CA VAL A 18 -4.62 4.35 4.60
C VAL A 18 -4.64 5.47 5.62
N ARG A 19 -5.30 5.26 6.76
CA ARG A 19 -5.55 6.31 7.76
C ARG A 19 -4.55 6.32 8.91
N ASP A 20 -4.08 5.15 9.30
CA ASP A 20 -3.25 4.97 10.48
C ASP A 20 -2.34 3.74 10.33
N ILE A 21 -1.50 3.53 11.34
CA ILE A 21 -0.52 2.45 11.39
C ILE A 21 -1.17 1.06 11.48
N ASP A 22 -2.35 0.97 12.09
CA ASP A 22 -3.08 -0.29 12.24
C ASP A 22 -3.68 -0.71 10.91
N GLU A 23 -4.30 0.23 10.19
CA GLU A 23 -4.78 0.02 8.83
C GLU A 23 -3.61 -0.28 7.89
N LEU A 24 -2.48 0.41 8.01
CA LEU A 24 -1.28 0.11 7.22
C LEU A 24 -0.84 -1.35 7.41
N THR A 25 -0.69 -1.76 8.67
CA THR A 25 -0.28 -3.12 9.06
C THR A 25 -1.29 -4.16 8.57
N PHE A 26 -2.57 -3.90 8.77
CA PHE A 26 -3.66 -4.76 8.29
C PHE A 26 -3.58 -4.96 6.78
N ARG A 27 -3.43 -3.88 6.01
CA ARG A 27 -3.35 -3.94 4.55
C ARG A 27 -2.14 -4.74 4.08
N ILE A 28 -0.99 -4.59 4.72
CA ILE A 28 0.19 -5.40 4.37
C ILE A 28 -0.12 -6.89 4.57
N LYS A 29 -0.58 -7.28 5.76
CA LYS A 29 -0.91 -8.68 6.08
C LYS A 29 -1.98 -9.26 5.15
N GLU A 30 -3.05 -8.51 4.90
CA GLU A 30 -4.12 -8.89 3.96
C GLU A 30 -3.53 -9.21 2.58
N SER A 31 -2.65 -8.36 2.05
CA SER A 31 -2.04 -8.57 0.75
C SER A 31 -1.08 -9.77 0.73
N GLU A 32 -0.31 -9.97 1.80
CA GLU A 32 0.60 -11.11 1.92
C GLU A 32 -0.17 -12.43 1.91
N ILE A 33 -1.30 -12.50 2.62
CA ILE A 33 -2.19 -13.66 2.63
C ILE A 33 -2.80 -13.91 1.25
N VAL A 34 -3.31 -12.86 0.59
CA VAL A 34 -4.01 -13.04 -0.69
C VAL A 34 -3.07 -13.31 -1.87
N VAL A 35 -1.91 -12.65 -1.92
CA VAL A 35 -0.98 -12.71 -3.06
C VAL A 35 0.14 -13.73 -2.83
N GLY A 36 0.37 -14.17 -1.60
CA GLY A 36 1.47 -15.08 -1.23
C GLY A 36 2.85 -14.45 -1.40
N LYS A 37 2.95 -13.11 -1.38
CA LYS A 37 4.21 -12.36 -1.53
C LYS A 37 4.34 -11.35 -0.40
N ALA A 38 5.55 -11.25 0.17
CA ALA A 38 5.85 -10.31 1.24
C ALA A 38 5.63 -8.85 0.82
N GLY A 39 5.03 -8.07 1.72
CA GLY A 39 4.75 -6.66 1.54
C GLY A 39 3.65 -6.31 0.55
N ARG A 40 3.35 -5.01 0.51
CA ARG A 40 2.32 -4.41 -0.33
C ARG A 40 2.81 -3.10 -0.92
N VAL A 41 2.31 -2.77 -2.11
CA VAL A 41 2.62 -1.48 -2.76
C VAL A 41 1.68 -0.39 -2.24
N PHE A 42 2.30 0.72 -1.84
CA PHE A 42 1.65 1.95 -1.43
C PHE A 42 2.09 3.10 -2.34
N TYR A 43 1.24 4.10 -2.44
CA TYR A 43 1.42 5.27 -3.28
C TYR A 43 1.34 6.52 -2.43
N LEU A 44 2.33 7.40 -2.61
CA LEU A 44 2.41 8.72 -1.97
C LEU A 44 1.79 9.74 -2.93
N GLY A 45 0.61 10.25 -2.59
CA GLY A 45 -0.22 11.05 -3.50
C GLY A 45 0.40 12.38 -3.93
N GLN A 46 1.19 13.01 -3.04
CA GLN A 46 1.86 14.29 -3.33
C GLN A 46 2.92 14.17 -4.42
N GLU A 47 3.67 13.06 -4.44
CA GLU A 47 4.80 12.87 -5.36
C GLU A 47 4.50 11.89 -6.49
N LEU A 48 3.31 11.26 -6.49
CA LEU A 48 2.95 10.13 -7.33
C LEU A 48 4.03 9.04 -7.37
N ARG A 49 4.68 8.81 -6.22
CA ARG A 49 5.69 7.76 -6.04
C ARG A 49 5.06 6.53 -5.44
N SER A 50 5.63 5.37 -5.74
CA SER A 50 5.22 4.10 -5.17
C SER A 50 6.37 3.46 -4.38
N ILE A 51 6.02 2.92 -3.23
CA ILE A 51 6.91 2.19 -2.33
C ILE A 51 6.30 0.83 -2.04
N ARG A 52 7.14 -0.18 -1.83
CA ARG A 52 6.70 -1.46 -1.28
C ARG A 52 7.08 -1.48 0.19
N LEU A 53 6.08 -1.72 1.03
CA LEU A 53 6.26 -1.87 2.48
C LEU A 53 6.04 -3.32 2.85
N SER A 54 7.02 -3.90 3.55
CA SER A 54 6.93 -5.25 4.12
C SER A 54 7.06 -5.16 5.64
N LEU A 55 6.35 -6.05 6.34
CA LEU A 55 6.53 -6.19 7.79
C LEU A 55 7.78 -7.03 8.06
N VAL A 56 8.61 -6.57 8.99
CA VAL A 56 9.82 -7.27 9.43
C VAL A 56 9.90 -7.23 10.97
N PRO A 57 10.63 -8.14 11.61
CA PRO A 57 10.88 -8.03 13.04
C PRO A 57 11.45 -6.64 13.39
N GLY A 58 10.80 -5.92 14.31
CA GLY A 58 11.21 -4.59 14.73
C GLY A 58 10.62 -3.42 13.93
N GLY A 59 9.86 -3.65 12.85
CA GLY A 59 9.16 -2.58 12.14
C GLY A 59 8.84 -2.90 10.68
N PHE A 60 9.30 -2.03 9.79
CA PHE A 60 8.98 -2.04 8.36
C PHE A 60 10.23 -2.02 7.51
N GLN A 61 10.17 -2.73 6.40
CA GLN A 61 11.15 -2.61 5.32
C GLN A 61 10.49 -1.83 4.17
N VAL A 62 11.14 -0.74 3.74
CA VAL A 62 10.67 0.13 2.66
C VAL A 62 11.57 -0.06 1.44
N ASP A 63 10.94 -0.44 0.32
CA ASP A 63 11.59 -0.65 -0.98
C ASP A 63 11.00 0.31 -2.05
N PRO A 64 11.77 1.31 -2.51
CA PRO A 64 11.32 2.25 -3.54
C PRO A 64 11.09 1.56 -4.90
N GLN A 65 9.86 1.59 -5.42
CA GLN A 65 9.51 0.86 -6.65
C GLN A 65 9.84 1.59 -7.97
N ARG A 66 10.17 2.89 -7.93
CA ARG A 66 10.50 3.68 -9.14
C ARG A 66 11.96 4.14 -9.16
N GLY A 67 12.65 3.81 -10.26
CA GLY A 67 13.61 4.70 -10.90
C GLY A 67 15.09 4.36 -10.78
N ARG A 68 15.56 3.57 -9.79
CA ARG A 68 16.96 3.11 -9.75
C ARG A 68 17.08 1.77 -8.99
N PRO A 69 17.61 0.70 -9.61
CA PRO A 69 17.83 -0.59 -8.96
C PRO A 69 18.86 -0.55 -7.81
N GLU A 70 19.56 0.58 -7.63
CA GLU A 70 20.56 0.77 -6.57
C GLU A 70 19.97 1.22 -5.22
N ARG A 71 18.68 1.59 -5.17
CA ARG A 71 18.05 1.94 -3.89
C ARG A 71 17.75 0.67 -3.10
N ARG A 72 18.65 0.36 -2.17
CA ARG A 72 18.50 -0.75 -1.22
C ARG A 72 17.26 -0.52 -0.37
N ALA A 73 16.59 -1.62 -0.04
CA ALA A 73 15.53 -1.60 0.95
C ALA A 73 16.09 -1.11 2.29
N MET A 74 15.34 -0.24 2.96
CA MET A 74 15.71 0.37 4.23
C MET A 74 14.77 -0.12 5.32
N SER A 75 15.31 -0.40 6.49
CA SER A 75 14.53 -0.82 7.66
C SER A 75 14.24 0.37 8.54
N PHE A 76 13.00 0.49 9.00
CA PHE A 76 12.52 1.55 9.87
C PHE A 76 11.72 0.95 11.01
N THR A 77 11.93 1.45 12.22
CA THR A 77 10.99 1.27 13.32
C THR A 77 9.66 1.97 13.02
N VAL A 78 8.63 1.68 13.81
CA VAL A 78 7.34 2.38 13.72
C VAL A 78 7.52 3.89 13.85
N ASN A 79 8.30 4.34 14.84
CA ASN A 79 8.51 5.77 15.09
C ASN A 79 9.23 6.46 13.93
N GLU A 80 10.27 5.83 13.36
CA GLU A 80 10.98 6.39 12.22
C GLU A 80 10.08 6.48 10.99
N LEU A 81 9.26 5.46 10.73
CA LEU A 81 8.29 5.46 9.63
C LEU A 81 7.25 6.59 9.78
N LEU A 82 6.74 6.79 11.00
CA LEU A 82 5.76 7.83 11.32
C LEU A 82 6.37 9.24 11.34
N SER A 83 7.65 9.37 11.67
CA SER A 83 8.36 10.66 11.60
C SER A 83 8.78 11.05 10.17
N GLY A 84 8.74 10.09 9.24
CA GLY A 84 9.16 10.26 7.85
C GLY A 84 8.01 10.63 6.90
N GLU A 85 8.31 10.58 5.60
CA GLU A 85 7.37 10.92 4.52
C GLU A 85 6.08 10.09 4.55
N ILE A 86 6.14 8.85 5.04
CA ILE A 86 4.98 7.94 5.12
C ILE A 86 4.01 8.40 6.21
N GLY A 87 4.50 8.78 7.39
CA GLY A 87 3.67 9.35 8.45
C GLY A 87 3.00 10.65 8.02
N VAL A 88 3.78 11.57 7.43
CA VAL A 88 3.25 12.82 6.85
C VAL A 88 2.16 12.51 5.81
N ALA A 89 2.38 11.54 4.92
CA ALA A 89 1.37 11.15 3.94
C ALA A 89 0.11 10.53 4.58
N MET A 90 0.20 9.84 5.72
CA MET A 90 -1.00 9.36 6.44
C MET A 90 -1.76 10.53 7.06
N ASP A 91 -1.07 11.43 7.75
CA ASP A 91 -1.66 12.58 8.44
C ASP A 91 -2.40 13.51 7.46
N HIS A 92 -1.84 13.72 6.27
CA HIS A 92 -2.47 14.49 5.20
C HIS A 92 -3.49 13.69 4.37
N GLY A 93 -3.65 12.39 4.63
CA GLY A 93 -4.57 11.53 3.89
C GLY A 93 -4.16 11.29 2.43
N TRP A 94 -2.85 11.28 2.17
CA TRP A 94 -2.23 11.08 0.85
C TRP A 94 -1.55 9.71 0.69
N LEU A 95 -1.66 8.82 1.67
CA LEU A 95 -1.18 7.44 1.53
C LEU A 95 -2.29 6.54 0.97
N PHE A 96 -2.03 5.91 -0.17
CA PHE A 96 -2.99 5.05 -0.85
C PHE A 96 -2.42 3.65 -1.13
N THR A 97 -3.29 2.65 -1.21
CA THR A 97 -2.95 1.34 -1.77
C THR A 97 -4.05 0.86 -2.71
N ARG A 98 -3.70 0.00 -3.67
CA ARG A 98 -4.72 -0.65 -4.50
C ARG A 98 -5.56 -1.55 -3.61
N ARG A 99 -6.88 -1.53 -3.81
CA ARG A 99 -7.76 -2.54 -3.24
C ARG A 99 -7.33 -3.90 -3.77
N VAL A 100 -7.21 -4.88 -2.89
CA VAL A 100 -7.12 -6.27 -3.33
C VAL A 100 -8.48 -6.58 -3.92
N ALA A 101 -8.55 -6.85 -5.22
CA ALA A 101 -9.78 -7.39 -5.78
C ALA A 101 -10.02 -8.70 -5.03
N CYS A 102 -11.12 -8.77 -4.28
CA CYS A 102 -11.62 -10.07 -3.87
C CYS A 102 -11.73 -10.85 -5.18
N LEU A 103 -10.98 -11.95 -5.30
CA LEU A 103 -11.27 -12.95 -6.31
C LEU A 103 -12.78 -13.08 -6.32
N GLU A 104 -13.41 -12.88 -7.48
CA GLU A 104 -14.84 -13.17 -7.58
C GLU A 104 -15.05 -14.54 -6.93
N PRO A 105 -16.04 -14.68 -6.03
CA PRO A 105 -16.31 -15.98 -5.43
C PRO A 105 -16.42 -16.95 -6.60
N TRP A 106 -15.57 -17.99 -6.56
CA TRP A 106 -15.57 -19.08 -7.51
C TRP A 106 -17.00 -19.32 -7.94
N GLN A 107 -17.32 -18.98 -9.20
CA GLN A 107 -18.60 -19.33 -9.78
C GLN A 107 -18.68 -20.84 -9.66
N SER A 108 -19.42 -21.25 -8.64
CA SER A 108 -19.73 -22.64 -8.37
C SER A 108 -20.49 -23.10 -9.61
N SER A 109 -19.86 -24.01 -10.34
CA SER A 109 -20.51 -25.16 -10.95
C SER A 109 -21.95 -24.88 -11.42
N GLN A 110 -22.12 -24.27 -12.60
CA GLN A 110 -23.39 -24.32 -13.31
C GLN A 110 -23.21 -25.04 -14.64
N GLY A 111 -23.98 -26.13 -14.81
CA GLY A 111 -24.06 -26.96 -16.03
C GLY A 111 -23.48 -28.36 -15.81
N LEU A 112 -24.06 -29.28 -15.03
CA LEU A 112 -25.31 -30.03 -15.24
C LEU A 112 -25.32 -30.90 -16.52
N THR A 113 -25.41 -32.22 -16.26
CA THR A 113 -25.98 -33.33 -17.06
C THR A 113 -25.33 -33.73 -18.37
#